data_AF-A0A321LDC2-F1
#
_entry.id   AF-A0A321LDC2-F1
#
_cell.length_a   1.000
_cell.length_b   1.000
_cell.length_c   1.000
_cell.angle_alpha   90.00
_cell.angle_beta   90.00
_cell.angle_gamma   90.00
#
_symmetry.space_group_name_H-M   'P 1'
#
loop_
_entity.id
_entity.type
_entity.pdbx_description
1 polymer ?
#
loop_
_entity_poly.entity_id
_entity_poly.type
_entity_poly.pdbx_seq_one_letter_code
_entity_poly.pdbx_strand_id
1 'polypeptide(L)'
;MDSLKVAIFIVVFGLFLIVAKKLFNSEIPNPAHVPPPYPEPPQPSQEEQASQAGLTGSEIPFPISVPPRVQREDGTWNRPEVRNYFFAKTDLVRGPEDQQAFCDEFTIQFEIPEDHQKWFEQYMVATPAGLDKFLATQKSRAVMMEHQVILIPRWDLGAVLQAILDDTMETWSLPDAAEHGIVIDSPPEIPGHTP
;
A
#
# COMPACT_ATOMS: atom_id res chain seq x y z
N MET A 1 -41.25 -3.31 46.25
CA MET A 1 -40.04 -2.58 45.85
C MET A 1 -40.04 -1.27 46.62
N ASP A 2 -39.07 -1.06 47.51
CA ASP A 2 -39.10 0.05 48.48
C ASP A 2 -39.05 1.40 47.75
N SER A 3 -39.97 2.33 48.07
CA SER A 3 -40.05 3.65 47.43
C SER A 3 -38.72 4.43 47.48
N LEU A 4 -37.88 4.14 48.47
CA LEU A 4 -36.52 4.67 48.59
C LEU A 4 -35.58 4.16 47.48
N LYS A 5 -35.67 2.89 47.09
CA LYS A 5 -34.87 2.31 45.99
C LYS A 5 -35.27 2.92 44.64
N VAL A 6 -36.56 3.19 44.45
CA VAL A 6 -37.07 3.83 43.24
C VAL A 6 -36.59 5.28 43.15
N ALA A 7 -36.62 6.04 44.26
CA ALA A 7 -36.15 7.42 44.29
C ALA A 7 -34.64 7.53 43.99
N ILE A 8 -33.82 6.63 44.56
CA ILE A 8 -32.37 6.58 44.28
C ILE A 8 -32.11 6.26 42.82
N PHE A 9 -32.86 5.30 42.25
CA PHE A 9 -32.70 4.92 40.85
C PHE A 9 -33.00 6.09 39.91
N ILE A 10 -34.05 6.88 40.17
CA ILE A 10 -34.40 8.05 39.35
C ILE A 10 -33.31 9.13 39.40
N VAL A 11 -32.73 9.38 40.58
CA VAL A 11 -31.66 10.39 40.74
C VAL A 11 -30.38 9.95 40.03
N VAL A 12 -29.98 8.69 40.19
CA VAL A 12 -28.80 8.13 39.52
C VAL A 12 -29.00 8.08 38.01
N PHE A 13 -30.18 7.68 37.55
CA PHE A 13 -30.52 7.64 36.13
C PHE A 13 -30.58 9.05 35.52
N GLY A 14 -31.10 10.04 36.24
CA GLY A 14 -31.10 11.44 35.82
C GLY A 14 -29.69 12.01 35.67
N LEU A 15 -28.81 11.75 36.64
CA LEU A 15 -27.39 12.14 36.56
C LEU A 15 -26.67 11.44 35.40
N PHE A 16 -26.95 10.15 35.20
CA PHE A 16 -26.42 9.38 34.06
C PHE A 16 -26.87 9.97 32.72
N LEU A 17 -28.14 10.37 32.59
CA LEU A 17 -28.66 11.00 31.38
C LEU A 17 -28.02 12.36 31.09
N ILE A 18 -27.68 13.15 32.11
CA ILE A 18 -27.01 14.45 31.93
C ILE A 18 -25.56 14.26 31.44
N VAL A 19 -24.85 13.26 31.97
CA VAL A 19 -23.49 12.91 31.51
C VAL A 19 -23.53 12.33 30.09
N ALA A 20 -24.47 11.42 29.81
CA ALA A 20 -24.68 10.89 28.45
C ALA A 20 -24.99 12.02 27.47
N LYS A 21 -25.87 12.95 27.82
CA LYS A 21 -26.21 14.09 26.97
C LYS A 21 -25.02 15.03 26.72
N LYS A 22 -24.03 15.11 27.62
CA LYS A 22 -22.78 15.84 27.37
C LYS A 22 -21.78 15.10 26.49
N LEU A 23 -21.85 13.77 26.41
CA LEU A 23 -21.01 12.94 25.53
C LEU A 23 -21.61 12.81 24.10
N PHE A 24 -22.94 12.84 23.97
CA PHE A 24 -23.63 12.74 22.67
C PHE A 24 -23.84 14.09 21.96
N ASN A 25 -23.39 15.20 22.55
CA ASN A 25 -23.58 16.55 21.99
C ASN A 25 -22.28 17.19 21.49
N SER A 26 -21.28 16.35 21.18
CA SER A 26 -20.08 16.70 20.42
C SER A 26 -20.28 16.29 18.97
N GLU A 27 -20.16 17.26 18.05
CA GLU A 27 -20.23 17.20 16.59
C GLU A 27 -21.30 16.31 15.95
N ILE A 28 -22.16 16.90 15.12
CA ILE A 28 -22.80 16.19 14.01
C ILE A 28 -21.76 16.18 12.88
N PRO A 29 -21.15 15.04 12.49
CA PRO A 29 -20.51 14.95 11.20
C PRO A 29 -21.61 14.75 10.16
N ASN A 30 -21.62 15.66 9.20
CA ASN A 30 -22.20 15.56 7.86
C ASN A 30 -22.62 14.12 7.45
N PRO A 31 -23.85 13.87 6.93
CA PRO A 31 -24.32 12.54 6.52
C PRO A 31 -23.59 11.90 5.32
N ALA A 32 -22.38 12.36 5.00
CA ALA A 32 -21.52 11.81 3.95
C ALA A 32 -20.60 10.67 4.43
N HIS A 33 -20.63 10.27 5.70
CA HIS A 33 -19.81 9.18 6.22
C HIS A 33 -20.66 7.98 6.70
N VAL A 34 -20.98 7.11 5.76
CA VAL A 34 -21.12 5.67 6.04
C VAL A 34 -19.69 5.11 5.94
N PRO A 35 -19.12 4.49 6.99
CA PRO A 35 -17.81 3.87 6.87
C PRO A 35 -17.90 2.71 5.86
N PRO A 36 -16.98 2.59 4.89
CA PRO A 36 -16.93 1.43 4.02
C PRO A 36 -16.75 0.14 4.85
N PRO A 37 -17.25 -1.01 4.39
CA PRO A 37 -17.23 -2.28 5.15
C PRO A 37 -15.82 -2.84 5.39
N TYR A 38 -14.77 -2.18 4.91
CA TYR A 38 -13.37 -2.49 5.19
C TYR A 38 -12.60 -1.21 5.54
N PRO A 39 -11.64 -1.26 6.47
CA PRO A 39 -10.61 -0.22 6.55
C PRO A 39 -9.92 -0.17 5.18
N GLU A 40 -9.97 0.98 4.54
CA GLU A 40 -9.11 1.28 3.40
C GLU A 40 -7.67 1.02 3.85
N PRO A 41 -6.84 0.25 3.09
CA PRO A 41 -5.41 0.19 3.37
C PRO A 41 -4.94 1.64 3.48
N PRO A 42 -4.15 2.02 4.50
CA PRO A 42 -3.80 3.42 4.72
C PRO A 42 -3.19 3.97 3.43
N GLN A 43 -3.97 4.77 2.71
CA GLN A 43 -3.46 5.52 1.58
C GLN A 43 -2.41 6.45 2.20
N PRO A 44 -1.15 6.40 1.75
CA PRO A 44 -0.15 7.34 2.22
C PRO A 44 -0.71 8.73 1.98
N SER A 45 -0.77 9.52 3.05
CA SER A 45 -1.38 10.84 3.00
C SER A 45 -0.67 11.69 1.93
N GLN A 46 -1.40 12.59 1.25
CA GLN A 46 -0.79 13.50 0.28
C GLN A 46 0.37 14.32 0.90
N GLU A 47 0.36 14.52 2.22
CA GLU A 47 1.43 15.17 2.99
C GLU A 47 2.64 14.25 3.28
N GLU A 48 2.45 12.92 3.37
CA GLU A 48 3.55 11.93 3.38
C GLU A 48 4.15 11.73 1.99
N GLN A 49 3.33 11.74 0.93
CA GLN A 49 3.81 11.71 -0.47
C GLN A 49 4.57 12.99 -0.85
N ALA A 50 4.17 14.14 -0.30
CA ALA A 50 4.83 15.42 -0.56
C ALA A 50 6.08 15.68 0.31
N SER A 51 6.29 14.94 1.40
CA SER A 51 7.41 15.17 2.34
C SER A 51 8.70 14.42 2.00
N GLN A 52 8.73 13.54 1.00
CA GLN A 52 9.94 12.82 0.56
C GLN A 52 10.50 13.49 -0.70
N ALA A 53 11.31 14.54 -0.52
CA ALA A 53 11.86 15.36 -1.61
C ALA A 53 12.97 14.66 -2.43
N GLY A 54 12.66 13.52 -3.04
CA GLY A 54 13.48 12.82 -4.03
C GLY A 54 12.70 12.60 -5.32
N LEU A 55 13.40 12.49 -6.46
CA LEU A 55 12.74 12.17 -7.73
C LEU A 55 12.17 10.75 -7.67
N THR A 56 10.98 10.58 -8.24
CA THR A 56 10.31 9.28 -8.37
C THR A 56 10.63 8.62 -9.72
N GLY A 57 10.28 7.34 -9.84
CA GLY A 57 10.45 6.55 -11.06
C GLY A 57 9.78 7.14 -12.29
N SER A 58 8.71 7.92 -12.09
CA SER A 58 8.01 8.64 -13.17
C SER A 58 8.76 9.86 -13.70
N GLU A 59 9.76 10.35 -12.96
CA GLU A 59 10.52 11.57 -13.26
C GLU A 59 11.96 11.28 -13.73
N ILE A 60 12.39 10.01 -13.65
CA ILE A 60 13.73 9.57 -14.06
C ILE A 60 13.66 8.62 -15.26
N PRO A 61 14.72 8.53 -16.08
CA PRO A 61 14.79 7.54 -17.14
C PRO A 61 14.67 6.12 -16.58
N PHE A 62 13.84 5.30 -17.21
CA PHE A 62 13.72 3.89 -16.84
C PHE A 62 15.08 3.16 -17.05
N PRO A 63 15.56 2.34 -16.10
CA PRO A 63 16.89 1.75 -16.20
C PRO A 63 17.07 0.85 -17.43
N ILE A 64 18.15 1.08 -18.17
CA ILE A 64 18.49 0.37 -19.42
C ILE A 64 18.81 -1.11 -19.18
N SER A 65 19.24 -1.47 -17.98
CA SER A 65 19.53 -2.85 -17.58
C SER A 65 18.28 -3.72 -17.54
N VAL A 66 17.10 -3.12 -17.38
CA VAL A 66 15.84 -3.84 -17.36
C VAL A 66 15.40 -4.09 -18.80
N PRO A 67 15.12 -5.35 -19.21
CA PRO A 67 14.64 -5.65 -20.55
C PRO A 67 13.40 -4.82 -20.89
N PRO A 68 13.26 -4.32 -22.13
CA PRO A 68 12.09 -3.55 -22.52
C PRO A 68 10.82 -4.42 -22.49
N ARG A 69 9.67 -3.77 -22.35
CA ARG A 69 8.37 -4.43 -22.54
C ARG A 69 8.19 -4.75 -24.03
N VAL A 70 7.73 -5.95 -24.34
CA VAL A 70 7.57 -6.45 -25.72
C VAL A 70 6.13 -6.89 -25.93
N GLN A 71 5.55 -6.50 -27.05
CA GLN A 71 4.25 -6.99 -27.50
C GLN A 71 4.44 -8.35 -28.19
N ARG A 72 3.67 -9.35 -27.79
CA ARG A 72 3.66 -10.69 -28.39
C ARG A 72 2.88 -10.67 -29.71
N GLU A 73 2.98 -11.77 -30.47
CA GLU A 73 2.31 -11.92 -31.77
C GLU A 73 0.77 -11.84 -31.67
N ASP A 74 0.20 -12.19 -30.52
CA ASP A 74 -1.24 -12.12 -30.23
C ASP A 74 -1.72 -10.71 -29.84
N GLY A 75 -0.82 -9.72 -29.81
CA GLY A 75 -1.11 -8.34 -29.41
C GLY A 75 -1.06 -8.07 -27.91
N THR A 76 -0.85 -9.08 -27.07
CA THR A 76 -0.72 -8.92 -25.61
C THR A 76 0.68 -8.47 -25.21
N TRP A 77 0.80 -7.77 -24.08
CA TRP A 77 2.10 -7.41 -23.50
C TRP A 77 2.68 -8.52 -22.63
N ASN A 78 4.01 -8.65 -22.64
CA ASN A 78 4.71 -9.66 -21.83
C ASN A 78 4.69 -9.41 -20.31
N ARG A 79 4.28 -8.21 -19.88
CA ARG A 79 4.15 -7.77 -18.49
C ARG A 79 3.35 -6.45 -18.43
N PRO A 80 2.82 -6.06 -17.26
CA PRO A 80 2.21 -4.74 -17.06
C PRO A 80 3.18 -3.57 -17.27
N GLU A 81 2.64 -2.36 -17.39
CA GLU A 81 3.42 -1.12 -17.42
C GLU A 81 3.86 -0.72 -16.02
N VAL A 82 5.14 -0.35 -15.87
CA VAL A 82 5.60 0.37 -14.67
C VAL A 82 5.32 1.85 -14.87
N ARG A 83 4.43 2.43 -14.05
CA ARG A 83 4.04 3.84 -14.13
C ARG A 83 4.84 4.74 -13.20
N ASN A 84 5.11 4.26 -12.00
CA ASN A 84 5.91 4.98 -11.02
C ASN A 84 6.55 3.99 -10.03
N TYR A 85 7.58 4.42 -9.33
CA TYR A 85 8.16 3.69 -8.21
C TYR A 85 8.98 4.63 -7.33
N PHE A 86 9.15 4.31 -6.06
CA PHE A 86 9.91 5.12 -5.11
C PHE A 86 10.27 4.30 -3.87
N PHE A 87 11.31 4.75 -3.15
CA PHE A 87 11.60 4.25 -1.81
C PHE A 87 11.07 5.21 -0.76
N ALA A 88 10.74 4.69 0.43
CA ALA A 88 10.27 5.51 1.54
C ALA A 88 11.33 6.46 2.11
N LYS A 89 12.62 6.14 1.99
CA LYS A 89 13.70 7.00 2.53
C LYS A 89 14.79 7.28 1.52
N THR A 90 15.03 6.35 0.60
CA THR A 90 16.15 6.39 -0.34
C THR A 90 15.81 7.20 -1.59
N ASP A 91 16.63 8.20 -1.92
CA ASP A 91 16.51 8.92 -3.19
C ASP A 91 16.95 8.01 -4.35
N LEU A 92 16.15 7.91 -5.41
CA LEU A 92 16.44 7.00 -6.54
C LEU A 92 17.70 7.37 -7.32
N VAL A 93 18.06 8.65 -7.37
CA VAL A 93 19.19 9.16 -8.16
C VAL A 93 20.49 9.11 -7.36
N ARG A 94 20.45 9.54 -6.09
CA ARG A 94 21.61 9.55 -5.20
C ARG A 94 21.87 8.17 -4.61
N GLY A 95 20.83 7.37 -4.42
CA GLY A 95 20.90 6.11 -3.70
C GLY A 95 21.02 6.29 -2.19
N PRO A 96 21.22 5.19 -1.45
CA PRO A 96 21.38 5.21 0.00
C PRO A 96 22.76 5.74 0.38
N GLU A 97 22.90 6.22 1.62
CA GLU A 97 24.18 6.71 2.15
C GLU A 97 25.29 5.65 2.09
N ASP A 98 24.94 4.39 2.35
CA ASP A 98 25.83 3.23 2.26
C ASP A 98 25.26 2.21 1.27
N GLN A 99 25.90 2.12 0.10
CA GLN A 99 25.48 1.22 -0.98
C GLN A 99 25.66 -0.28 -0.64
N GLN A 100 26.45 -0.62 0.39
CA GLN A 100 26.66 -2.02 0.83
C GLN A 100 25.77 -2.39 2.02
N ALA A 101 25.15 -1.40 2.68
CA ALA A 101 24.34 -1.62 3.87
C ALA A 101 23.09 -0.72 3.86
N PHE A 102 22.12 -1.07 3.02
CA PHE A 102 20.81 -0.43 2.94
C PHE A 102 19.67 -1.43 3.20
N CYS A 103 18.56 -0.93 3.75
CA CYS A 103 17.30 -1.63 3.96
C CYS A 103 16.17 -0.58 3.96
N ASP A 104 15.27 -0.65 2.99
CA ASP A 104 14.22 0.36 2.82
C ASP A 104 12.96 -0.23 2.18
N GLU A 105 11.83 0.45 2.37
CA GLU A 105 10.56 0.08 1.73
C GLU A 105 10.51 0.66 0.33
N PHE A 106 10.14 -0.18 -0.64
CA PHE A 106 10.02 0.15 -2.04
C PHE A 106 8.58 -0.05 -2.49
N THR A 107 8.02 0.96 -3.13
CA THR A 107 6.67 0.90 -3.73
C THR A 107 6.79 1.06 -5.24
N ILE A 108 6.09 0.21 -5.98
CA ILE A 108 5.97 0.26 -7.44
C ILE A 108 4.52 0.30 -7.85
N GLN A 109 4.20 1.09 -8.88
CA GLN A 109 2.88 1.19 -9.47
C GLN A 109 2.86 0.52 -10.83
N PHE A 110 1.95 -0.43 -10.99
CA PHE A 110 1.70 -1.12 -12.25
C PHE A 110 0.40 -0.65 -12.90
N GLU A 111 0.33 -0.81 -14.23
CA GLU A 111 -0.90 -0.65 -15.01
C GLU A 111 -1.02 -1.75 -16.07
N ILE A 112 -2.22 -2.33 -16.21
CA ILE A 112 -2.58 -3.19 -17.36
C ILE A 112 -2.93 -2.26 -18.54
N PRO A 113 -2.20 -2.30 -19.66
CA PRO A 113 -2.44 -1.38 -20.79
C PRO A 113 -3.82 -1.53 -21.44
N GLU A 114 -4.40 -2.73 -21.40
CA GLU A 114 -5.63 -3.08 -22.10
C GLU A 114 -6.90 -2.49 -21.46
N ASP A 115 -6.98 -2.49 -20.12
CA ASP A 115 -8.15 -2.02 -19.36
C ASP A 115 -7.85 -0.85 -18.41
N HIS A 116 -6.59 -0.41 -18.35
CA HIS A 116 -6.09 0.66 -17.49
C HIS A 116 -6.22 0.40 -15.98
N GLN A 117 -6.39 -0.86 -15.57
CA GLN A 117 -6.36 -1.23 -14.16
C GLN A 117 -4.97 -0.93 -13.57
N LYS A 118 -4.95 -0.26 -12.42
CA LYS A 118 -3.74 0.14 -11.71
C LYS A 118 -3.70 -0.46 -10.32
N TRP A 119 -2.52 -0.84 -9.87
CA TRP A 119 -2.30 -1.27 -8.50
C TRP A 119 -0.89 -0.89 -8.04
N PHE A 120 -0.68 -0.97 -6.73
CA PHE A 120 0.61 -0.79 -6.11
C PHE A 120 1.08 -2.12 -5.53
N GLU A 121 2.38 -2.36 -5.64
CA GLU A 121 3.05 -3.43 -4.93
C GLU A 121 4.14 -2.85 -4.04
N GLN A 122 4.32 -3.46 -2.88
CA GLN A 122 5.25 -3.01 -1.85
C GLN A 122 6.22 -4.14 -1.53
N TYR A 123 7.49 -3.75 -1.38
CA TYR A 123 8.61 -4.64 -1.10
C TYR A 123 9.49 -4.05 -0.03
N MET A 124 10.12 -4.90 0.77
CA MET A 124 11.30 -4.52 1.54
C MET A 124 12.54 -4.88 0.74
N VAL A 125 13.32 -3.87 0.32
CA VAL A 125 14.57 -4.12 -0.40
C VAL A 125 15.72 -3.91 0.55
N ALA A 126 16.61 -4.90 0.63
CA ALA A 126 17.73 -4.84 1.54
C ALA A 126 19.00 -5.50 0.97
N THR A 127 20.13 -5.06 1.51
CA THR A 127 21.38 -5.82 1.49
C THR A 127 21.47 -6.73 2.70
N PRO A 128 22.26 -7.82 2.66
CA PRO A 128 22.47 -8.64 3.86
C PRO A 128 22.96 -7.83 5.07
N ALA A 129 23.90 -6.89 4.86
CA ALA A 129 24.40 -6.03 5.94
C ALA A 129 23.37 -4.98 6.40
N GLY A 130 22.58 -4.43 5.47
CA GLY A 130 21.50 -3.51 5.81
C GLY A 130 20.36 -4.19 6.58
N LEU A 131 20.00 -5.42 6.20
CA LEU A 131 19.01 -6.22 6.91
C LEU A 131 19.50 -6.59 8.31
N ASP A 132 20.77 -6.99 8.47
CA ASP A 132 21.36 -7.26 9.78
C ASP A 132 21.30 -6.04 10.70
N LYS A 133 21.67 -4.86 10.17
CA LYS A 133 21.50 -3.58 10.89
C LYS A 133 20.04 -3.31 11.25
N PHE A 134 19.11 -3.51 10.31
CA PHE A 134 17.68 -3.34 10.55
C PHE A 134 17.22 -4.25 11.69
N LEU A 135 17.53 -5.55 11.64
CA LEU A 135 17.19 -6.51 12.68
C LEU A 135 17.80 -6.15 14.04
N ALA A 136 19.03 -5.63 14.07
CA ALA A 136 19.68 -5.17 15.30
C ALA A 136 18.97 -3.97 15.95
N THR A 137 18.23 -3.16 15.18
CA THR A 137 17.39 -2.09 15.75
C THR A 137 16.07 -2.59 16.34
N GLN A 138 15.65 -3.80 15.97
CA GLN A 138 14.41 -4.38 16.44
C GLN A 138 14.60 -4.97 17.84
N LYS A 139 13.65 -4.70 18.74
CA LYS A 139 13.69 -5.20 20.12
C LYS A 139 13.30 -6.68 20.24
N SER A 140 12.88 -7.27 19.13
CA SER A 140 12.35 -8.64 19.05
C SER A 140 13.41 -9.60 18.53
N ARG A 141 13.34 -10.86 18.97
CA ARG A 141 14.25 -11.93 18.49
C ARG A 141 13.95 -12.41 17.07
N ALA A 142 12.78 -12.09 16.56
CA ALA A 142 12.33 -12.37 15.22
C ALA A 142 11.44 -11.22 14.75
N VAL A 143 11.46 -10.96 13.45
CA VAL A 143 10.66 -9.93 12.79
C VAL A 143 9.89 -10.60 11.66
N MET A 144 8.58 -10.38 11.64
CA MET A 144 7.75 -10.79 10.52
C MET A 144 7.61 -9.58 9.60
N MET A 145 8.01 -9.73 8.34
CA MET A 145 7.84 -8.69 7.33
C MET A 145 6.46 -8.84 6.72
N GLU A 146 5.74 -7.73 6.59
CA GLU A 146 4.41 -7.70 5.96
C GLU A 146 4.50 -7.87 4.43
N HIS A 147 5.59 -7.37 3.85
CA HIS A 147 5.84 -7.36 2.42
C HIS A 147 6.91 -8.38 2.00
N GLN A 148 6.91 -8.74 0.73
CA GLN A 148 7.97 -9.56 0.15
C GLN A 148 9.34 -8.86 0.30
N VAL A 149 10.39 -9.66 0.50
CA VAL A 149 11.75 -9.15 0.73
C VAL A 149 12.63 -9.42 -0.48
N ILE A 150 13.23 -8.37 -1.03
CA ILE A 150 14.21 -8.46 -2.11
C ILE A 150 15.60 -8.25 -1.52
N LEU A 151 16.46 -9.27 -1.63
CA LEU A 151 17.84 -9.22 -1.16
C LEU A 151 18.80 -9.01 -2.34
N ILE A 152 19.55 -7.91 -2.30
CA ILE A 152 20.57 -7.59 -3.30
C ILE A 152 21.96 -7.42 -2.65
N PRO A 153 23.06 -7.78 -3.33
CA PRO A 153 24.39 -7.72 -2.72
C PRO A 153 24.88 -6.29 -2.45
N ARG A 154 24.39 -5.32 -3.23
CA ARG A 154 24.67 -3.89 -3.11
C ARG A 154 23.56 -3.09 -3.78
N TRP A 155 23.48 -1.79 -3.51
CA TRP A 155 22.57 -0.88 -4.20
C TRP A 155 22.73 -0.95 -5.71
N ASP A 156 21.64 -1.34 -6.38
CA ASP A 156 21.50 -1.36 -7.83
C ASP A 156 20.00 -1.33 -8.17
N LEU A 157 19.50 -0.13 -8.51
CA LEU A 157 18.08 0.06 -8.85
C LEU A 157 17.65 -0.81 -10.04
N GLY A 158 18.55 -1.03 -11.00
CA GLY A 158 18.28 -1.89 -12.15
C GLY A 158 18.05 -3.34 -11.73
N ALA A 159 18.86 -3.84 -10.81
CA ALA A 159 18.70 -5.19 -10.25
C ALA A 159 17.40 -5.33 -9.43
N VAL A 160 17.02 -4.29 -8.67
CA VAL A 160 15.74 -4.28 -7.93
C VAL A 160 14.56 -4.40 -8.88
N LEU A 161 14.50 -3.51 -9.89
CA LEU A 161 13.41 -3.52 -10.86
C LEU A 161 13.39 -4.81 -11.68
N GLN A 162 14.56 -5.34 -12.04
CA GLN A 162 14.64 -6.61 -12.76
C GLN A 162 14.08 -7.76 -11.91
N ALA A 163 14.47 -7.88 -10.64
CA ALA A 163 13.98 -8.93 -9.75
C ALA A 163 12.44 -8.88 -9.60
N ILE A 164 11.88 -7.68 -9.45
CA ILE A 164 10.43 -7.47 -9.40
C ILE A 164 9.77 -7.94 -10.70
N LEU A 165 10.28 -7.48 -11.84
CA LEU A 165 9.65 -7.77 -13.12
C LEU A 165 9.80 -9.22 -13.55
N ASP A 166 10.88 -9.90 -13.17
CA ASP A 166 11.04 -11.33 -13.41
C ASP A 166 9.97 -12.12 -12.63
N ASP A 167 9.72 -11.78 -11.36
CA ASP A 167 8.65 -12.38 -10.53
C ASP A 167 7.23 -12.05 -11.07
N THR A 168 7.01 -10.79 -11.47
CA THR A 168 5.75 -10.37 -12.11
C THR A 168 5.54 -11.15 -13.41
N MET A 169 6.58 -11.35 -14.22
CA MET A 169 6.49 -12.08 -15.49
C MET A 169 6.20 -13.57 -15.27
N GLU A 170 6.78 -14.21 -14.27
CA GLU A 170 6.45 -15.61 -13.93
C GLU A 170 4.97 -15.75 -13.58
N THR A 171 4.43 -14.82 -12.80
CA THR A 171 3.01 -14.79 -12.42
C THR A 171 2.10 -14.49 -13.61
N TRP A 172 2.52 -13.56 -14.49
CA TRP A 172 1.76 -13.11 -15.66
C TRP A 172 1.76 -14.11 -16.83
N SER A 173 2.74 -15.01 -16.87
CA SER A 173 2.88 -16.03 -17.92
C SER A 173 2.01 -17.26 -17.72
N LEU A 174 1.40 -17.40 -16.54
CA LEU A 174 0.52 -18.52 -16.23
C LEU A 174 -0.86 -18.26 -16.86
N PRO A 175 -1.45 -19.26 -17.55
CA PRO A 175 -2.76 -19.12 -18.21
C PRO A 175 -3.94 -18.85 -17.25
N ASP A 176 -3.67 -18.75 -15.94
CA ASP A 176 -4.63 -18.50 -14.86
C ASP A 176 -4.41 -17.16 -14.15
N ALA A 177 -3.72 -16.17 -14.74
CA ALA A 177 -3.70 -14.81 -14.17
C ALA A 177 -5.12 -14.20 -13.98
N ALA A 178 -6.13 -14.78 -14.63
CA ALA A 178 -7.55 -14.50 -14.42
C ALA A 178 -8.19 -15.25 -13.23
N GLU A 179 -7.60 -16.36 -12.73
CA GLU A 179 -8.13 -17.15 -11.60
C GLU A 179 -7.30 -17.04 -10.30
N HIS A 180 -6.04 -16.60 -10.35
CA HIS A 180 -5.28 -16.26 -9.14
C HIS A 180 -5.53 -14.82 -8.69
N GLY A 181 -6.77 -14.56 -8.25
CA GLY A 181 -7.06 -13.63 -7.17
C GLY A 181 -6.38 -12.26 -7.23
N ILE A 182 -6.22 -11.65 -8.41
CA ILE A 182 -6.18 -10.20 -8.47
C ILE A 182 -7.59 -9.78 -8.06
N VAL A 183 -7.73 -9.17 -6.89
CA VAL A 183 -9.00 -8.61 -6.45
C VAL A 183 -9.32 -7.45 -7.39
N ILE A 184 -10.01 -7.76 -8.49
CA ILE A 184 -10.64 -6.78 -9.36
C ILE A 184 -11.99 -6.48 -8.71
N ASP A 185 -12.06 -5.50 -7.81
CA ASP A 185 -13.36 -4.94 -7.44
C ASP A 185 -13.73 -3.93 -8.52
N SER A 186 -14.41 -4.41 -9.57
CA SER A 186 -15.06 -3.54 -10.54
C SER A 186 -16.22 -2.80 -9.87
N PRO A 187 -16.45 -1.52 -10.22
CA PRO A 187 -17.49 -0.71 -9.59
C PRO A 187 -18.88 -1.31 -9.88
N PRO A 188 -19.83 -1.29 -8.93
CA PRO A 188 -21.16 -1.84 -9.16
C PRO A 188 -21.87 -1.07 -10.29
N GLU A 189 -22.30 -1.82 -11.32
CA GLU A 189 -23.14 -1.32 -12.40
C GLU A 189 -24.44 -0.71 -11.87
N ILE A 190 -24.81 0.45 -12.40
CA ILE A 190 -26.11 1.09 -12.15
C ILE A 190 -27.13 0.53 -13.15
N PRO A 191 -28.18 -0.21 -12.74
CA PRO A 191 -29.27 -0.53 -13.64
C PRO A 191 -30.15 0.71 -13.83
N GLY A 192 -30.07 1.28 -15.04
CA GLY A 192 -31.13 1.95 -15.78
C GLY A 192 -32.04 2.93 -15.03
N HIS A 193 -31.84 4.24 -15.29
CA HIS A 193 -32.96 5.18 -15.32
C HIS A 193 -33.66 5.07 -16.67
N THR A 194 -34.89 4.53 -16.65
CA THR A 194 -35.87 4.76 -17.73
C THR A 194 -36.58 6.09 -17.43
N PRO A 195 -36.90 6.93 -18.43
CA PRO A 195 -37.41 8.30 -18.26
C PRO A 195 -38.74 8.43 -17.51
#